data_AF-A0A8J4WDV4-F1
#
_entry.id   AF-A0A8J4WDV4-F1
#
_cell.length_a   1.000
_cell.length_b   1.000
_cell.length_c   1.000
_cell.angle_alpha   90.00
_cell.angle_beta   90.00
_cell.angle_gamma   90.00
#
_symmetry.space_group_name_H-M   'P 1'
#
loop_
_entity.id
_entity.type
_entity.pdbx_description
1 polymer ?
#
loop_
_entity_poly.entity_id
_entity_poly.type
_entity_poly.pdbx_seq_one_letter_code
_entity_poly.pdbx_strand_id
1 'polypeptide(L)'
;MNASNPDKDMFNKILANKEFSMDEYLRVIFDKRLFVKVPEGEDRNLTSSTKLLAKHNLIKKLSEDLLSRKEEFRVKIEHIQQRRQKLEDKECQLKESLIKFERFFKENDDKRLRALKKLSAERGLQRQRQKEIEALNACNSKLLQKRNKLDSSVKCLSTYRRFLEEIVKQSEDFNEITEIISRYDALMTNLNDLKERDNAINQIAEDMHVNLHKYKEIKNDEKLTLTNELAELRRTLELQQVESRNNEVTWEYARNAAVQRIAELSAAKSAIHNMYCITRLYEKYGEMAKPDDVSSQLNVICAFILDLVKLVKDLS
;
A
#
# COMPACT_ATOMS: atom_id res chain seq x y z
N MET A 1 43.17 -12.81 95.29
CA MET A 1 43.35 -11.59 96.10
C MET A 1 41.98 -11.15 96.59
N ASN A 2 41.96 -10.67 97.83
CA ASN A 2 40.83 -10.21 98.62
C ASN A 2 39.95 -11.34 99.19
N ALA A 3 40.50 -11.94 100.25
CA ALA A 3 39.74 -12.54 101.33
C ALA A 3 38.67 -11.53 101.80
N SER A 4 37.40 -11.80 101.45
CA SER A 4 36.28 -11.06 102.01
C SER A 4 36.11 -11.53 103.46
N ASN A 5 36.40 -10.61 104.37
CA ASN A 5 36.38 -10.79 105.80
C ASN A 5 34.95 -11.17 106.24
N PRO A 6 34.71 -12.40 106.75
CA PRO A 6 33.36 -12.93 107.00
C PRO A 6 32.56 -12.12 108.04
N ASP A 7 33.24 -11.28 108.84
CA ASP A 7 32.60 -10.39 109.81
C ASP A 7 31.88 -9.18 109.15
N LYS A 8 32.29 -8.74 107.95
CA LYS A 8 31.61 -7.65 107.21
C LYS A 8 30.39 -8.13 106.43
N ASP A 9 30.42 -9.35 105.90
CA ASP A 9 29.29 -9.94 105.17
C ASP A 9 28.13 -10.36 106.09
N MET A 10 28.44 -10.68 107.36
CA MET A 10 27.42 -10.85 108.39
C MET A 10 26.74 -9.53 108.73
N PHE A 11 27.51 -8.44 108.91
CA PHE A 11 26.99 -7.11 109.23
C PHE A 11 26.01 -6.58 108.15
N ASN A 12 26.28 -6.86 106.88
CA ASN A 12 25.40 -6.45 105.76
C ASN A 12 24.15 -7.33 105.60
N LYS A 13 24.20 -8.61 106.00
CA LYS A 13 22.98 -9.46 106.09
C LYS A 13 22.09 -9.11 107.28
N ILE A 14 22.65 -8.50 108.31
CA ILE A 14 21.95 -8.05 109.54
C ILE A 14 21.14 -6.77 109.32
N LEU A 15 21.43 -5.96 108.28
CA LEU A 15 20.70 -4.72 107.97
C LEU A 15 19.43 -4.90 107.11
N ALA A 16 19.16 -6.10 106.58
CA ALA A 16 18.05 -6.35 105.64
C ALA A 16 16.77 -6.88 106.30
N ASN A 17 16.82 -7.31 107.57
CA ASN A 17 15.66 -7.82 108.31
C ASN A 17 15.32 -6.87 109.47
N LYS A 18 14.25 -6.09 109.31
CA LYS A 18 13.62 -5.29 110.37
C LYS A 18 12.87 -6.22 111.33
N GLU A 19 13.59 -6.80 112.29
CA GLU A 19 13.12 -7.35 113.59
C GLU A 19 14.26 -8.18 114.21
N PHE A 20 15.43 -7.57 114.44
CA PHE A 20 16.50 -8.21 115.22
C PHE A 20 16.76 -7.36 116.47
N SER A 21 16.32 -7.90 117.62
CA SER A 21 16.44 -7.27 118.92
C SER A 21 17.89 -7.32 119.42
N MET A 22 18.36 -6.26 120.07
CA MET A 22 19.71 -6.16 120.66
C MET A 22 20.04 -7.32 121.62
N ASP A 23 19.02 -7.97 122.19
CA ASP A 23 19.13 -9.20 123.00
C ASP A 23 19.71 -10.39 122.23
N GLU A 24 19.45 -10.50 120.93
CA GLU A 24 19.85 -11.66 120.12
C GLU A 24 21.30 -11.51 119.64
N TYR A 25 21.75 -10.27 119.44
CA TYR A 25 23.16 -9.91 119.27
C TYR A 25 23.96 -10.13 120.56
N LEU A 26 23.40 -9.76 121.72
CA LEU A 26 24.04 -10.00 123.00
C LEU A 26 24.13 -11.49 123.31
N ARG A 27 23.12 -12.32 122.99
CA ARG A 27 23.23 -13.80 123.13
C ARG A 27 24.35 -14.39 122.29
N VAL A 28 24.46 -14.06 121.01
CA VAL A 28 25.50 -14.62 120.13
C VAL A 28 26.92 -14.19 120.54
N ILE A 29 27.07 -12.98 121.09
CA ILE A 29 28.36 -12.51 121.60
C ILE A 29 28.67 -13.06 122.98
N PHE A 30 27.69 -13.14 123.89
CA PHE A 30 27.88 -13.74 125.22
C PHE A 30 28.16 -15.24 125.13
N ASP A 31 27.49 -15.97 124.24
CA ASP A 31 27.74 -17.41 124.00
C ASP A 31 29.12 -17.66 123.38
N LYS A 32 29.65 -16.72 122.58
CA LYS A 32 31.03 -16.80 122.06
C LYS A 32 32.10 -16.33 123.05
N ARG A 33 31.75 -15.56 124.09
CA ARG A 33 32.70 -15.02 125.10
C ARG A 33 32.70 -15.75 126.45
N LEU A 34 31.74 -16.63 126.73
CA LEU A 34 31.72 -17.45 127.95
C LEU A 34 32.40 -18.82 127.83
N PHE A 35 33.11 -19.09 126.73
CA PHE A 35 34.07 -20.20 126.69
C PHE A 35 35.33 -19.84 127.47
N VAL A 36 35.21 -19.99 128.79
CA VAL A 36 36.32 -20.16 129.73
C VAL A 36 37.18 -21.32 129.22
N LYS A 37 38.28 -20.99 128.53
CA LYS A 37 39.40 -21.92 128.39
C LYS A 37 40.01 -22.08 129.78
N VAL A 38 39.67 -23.18 130.45
CA VAL A 38 40.34 -23.64 131.66
C VAL A 38 41.85 -23.79 131.35
N PRO A 39 42.75 -23.25 132.17
CA PRO A 39 44.20 -23.24 131.90
C PRO A 39 44.81 -24.64 131.72
N GLU A 40 45.72 -24.75 130.75
CA GLU A 40 46.62 -25.89 130.55
C GLU A 40 47.56 -26.03 131.77
N GLY A 41 47.10 -26.75 132.78
CA GLY A 41 47.90 -27.15 133.94
C GLY A 41 48.68 -28.44 133.65
N GLU A 42 49.99 -28.28 133.53
CA GLU A 42 51.06 -29.25 133.85
C GLU A 42 50.89 -30.71 133.37
N ASP A 43 51.49 -30.96 132.20
CA ASP A 43 51.84 -32.25 131.61
C ASP A 43 52.92 -33.02 132.42
N ARG A 44 52.64 -33.36 133.68
CA ARG A 44 53.38 -34.40 134.40
C ARG A 44 52.40 -35.37 135.05
N ASN A 45 52.29 -36.53 134.40
CA ASN A 45 51.52 -37.72 134.76
C ASN A 45 50.15 -37.88 134.06
N LEU A 46 50.18 -38.01 132.72
CA LEU A 46 49.12 -38.70 131.98
C LEU A 46 49.63 -40.07 131.49
N THR A 47 49.03 -41.13 132.03
CA THR A 47 49.26 -42.54 131.65
C THR A 47 48.96 -42.75 130.16
N SER A 48 49.66 -43.70 129.52
CA SER A 48 49.48 -44.08 128.10
C SER A 48 47.99 -44.20 127.68
N SER A 49 47.15 -44.66 128.61
CA SER A 49 45.70 -44.83 128.46
C SER A 49 44.91 -43.55 128.17
N THR A 50 45.25 -42.39 128.74
CA THR A 50 44.51 -41.12 128.51
C THR A 50 44.93 -40.42 127.21
N LYS A 51 46.20 -40.55 126.79
CA LYS A 51 46.65 -40.15 125.43
C LYS A 51 46.01 -41.02 124.36
N LEU A 52 45.84 -42.32 124.63
CA LEU A 52 45.14 -43.25 123.76
C LEU A 52 43.66 -42.87 123.63
N LEU A 53 43.01 -42.50 124.74
CA LEU A 53 41.61 -42.05 124.74
C LEU A 53 41.42 -40.74 123.96
N ALA A 54 42.34 -39.78 124.11
CA ALA A 54 42.31 -38.53 123.35
C ALA A 54 42.56 -38.76 121.84
N LYS A 55 43.53 -39.61 121.47
CA LYS A 55 43.77 -40.03 120.07
C LYS A 55 42.59 -40.81 119.51
N HIS A 56 41.95 -41.68 120.29
CA HIS A 56 40.75 -42.43 119.90
C HIS A 56 39.54 -41.51 119.69
N ASN A 57 39.32 -40.54 120.57
CA ASN A 57 38.28 -39.52 120.40
C ASN A 57 38.56 -38.62 119.20
N LEU A 58 39.84 -38.33 118.90
CA LEU A 58 40.24 -37.53 117.74
C LEU A 58 40.08 -38.32 116.44
N ILE A 59 40.42 -39.62 116.42
CA ILE A 59 40.15 -40.55 115.30
C ILE A 59 38.65 -40.72 115.09
N LYS A 60 37.85 -40.80 116.17
CA LYS A 60 36.39 -40.87 116.10
C LYS A 60 35.79 -39.60 115.50
N LYS A 61 36.22 -38.42 115.97
CA LYS A 61 35.81 -37.13 115.36
C LYS A 61 36.24 -37.02 113.90
N LEU A 62 37.48 -37.40 113.56
CA LEU A 62 37.94 -37.44 112.16
C LEU A 62 37.13 -38.42 111.32
N SER A 63 36.75 -39.57 111.87
CA SER A 63 35.91 -40.56 111.19
C SER A 63 34.49 -40.02 110.99
N GLU A 64 33.93 -39.32 111.97
CA GLU A 64 32.64 -38.64 111.88
C GLU A 64 32.69 -37.50 110.85
N ASP A 65 33.75 -36.69 110.82
CA ASP A 65 33.98 -35.63 109.84
C ASP A 65 34.16 -36.19 108.41
N LEU A 66 34.90 -37.29 108.25
CA LEU A 66 35.07 -37.98 106.97
C LEU A 66 33.74 -38.60 106.49
N LEU A 67 32.94 -39.16 107.40
CA LEU A 67 31.59 -39.65 107.09
C LEU A 67 30.66 -38.51 106.67
N SER A 68 30.66 -37.39 107.40
CA SER A 68 29.92 -36.17 107.03
C SER A 68 30.35 -35.66 105.66
N ARG A 69 31.66 -35.61 105.38
CA ARG A 69 32.19 -35.16 104.09
C ARG A 69 31.83 -36.12 102.96
N LYS A 70 31.87 -37.43 103.20
CA LYS A 70 31.44 -38.46 102.24
C LYS A 70 29.95 -38.30 101.92
N GLU A 71 29.13 -38.02 102.92
CA GLU A 71 27.70 -37.78 102.75
C GLU A 71 27.42 -36.48 101.99
N GLU A 72 28.14 -35.38 102.29
CA GLU A 72 28.09 -34.14 101.51
C GLU A 72 28.48 -34.36 100.04
N PHE A 73 29.51 -35.17 99.77
CA PHE A 73 29.91 -35.52 98.41
C PHE A 73 28.86 -36.40 97.72
N ARG A 74 28.25 -37.36 98.45
CA ARG A 74 27.15 -38.19 97.93
C ARG A 74 25.98 -37.32 97.47
N VAL A 75 25.52 -36.41 98.33
CA VAL A 75 24.43 -35.47 98.02
C VAL A 75 24.79 -34.55 96.84
N LYS A 76 26.04 -34.07 96.78
CA LYS A 76 26.51 -33.25 95.63
C LYS A 76 26.53 -34.04 94.32
N ILE A 77 26.99 -35.29 94.34
CA ILE A 77 27.00 -36.16 93.16
C ILE A 77 25.57 -36.44 92.71
N GLU A 78 24.66 -36.78 93.63
CA GLU A 78 23.24 -36.97 93.33
C GLU A 78 22.60 -35.72 92.73
N HIS A 79 22.89 -34.53 93.27
CA HIS A 79 22.39 -33.27 92.71
C HIS A 79 22.96 -32.97 91.32
N ILE A 80 24.25 -33.23 91.08
CA ILE A 80 24.87 -33.09 89.75
C ILE A 80 24.24 -34.07 88.76
N GLN A 81 23.98 -35.31 89.19
CA GLN A 81 23.39 -36.35 88.36
C GLN A 81 21.93 -36.00 88.01
N GLN A 82 21.14 -35.55 88.98
CA GLN A 82 19.80 -35.01 88.74
C GLN A 82 19.82 -33.82 87.79
N ARG A 83 20.80 -32.92 87.92
CA ARG A 83 20.93 -31.76 87.03
C ARG A 83 21.36 -32.15 85.62
N ARG A 84 22.25 -33.14 85.46
CA ARG A 84 22.60 -33.72 84.16
C ARG A 84 21.39 -34.36 83.51
N GLN A 85 20.62 -35.16 84.24
CA GLN A 85 19.41 -35.79 83.71
C GLN A 85 18.37 -34.74 83.25
N LYS A 86 18.12 -33.71 84.06
CA LYS A 86 17.24 -32.58 83.66
C LYS A 86 17.75 -31.81 82.44
N LEU A 87 19.06 -31.72 82.24
CA LEU A 87 19.67 -31.09 81.07
C LEU A 87 19.47 -31.96 79.83
N GLU A 88 19.66 -33.27 79.95
CA GLU A 88 19.44 -34.25 78.88
C GLU A 88 17.97 -34.30 78.46
N ASP A 89 17.04 -34.29 79.41
CA ASP A 89 15.60 -34.23 79.13
C ASP A 89 15.23 -32.96 78.35
N LYS A 90 15.80 -31.81 78.73
CA LYS A 90 15.59 -30.54 78.02
C LYS A 90 16.20 -30.57 76.62
N GLU A 91 17.37 -31.18 76.46
CA GLU A 91 18.00 -31.35 75.15
C GLU A 91 17.15 -32.23 74.23
N CYS A 92 16.62 -33.34 74.74
CA CYS A 92 15.68 -34.21 74.02
C CYS A 92 14.41 -33.46 73.61
N GLN A 93 13.79 -32.71 74.53
CA GLN A 93 12.62 -31.88 74.23
C GLN A 93 12.89 -30.82 73.17
N LEU A 94 14.06 -30.17 73.22
CA LEU A 94 14.47 -29.20 72.20
C LEU A 94 14.66 -29.86 70.84
N LYS A 95 15.33 -31.01 70.77
CA LYS A 95 15.48 -31.78 69.53
C LYS A 95 14.14 -32.20 68.94
N GLU A 96 13.22 -32.69 69.76
CA GLU A 96 11.86 -33.02 69.31
C GLU A 96 11.09 -31.80 68.81
N SER A 97 11.20 -30.67 69.50
CA SER A 97 10.57 -29.42 69.07
C SER A 97 11.14 -28.94 67.73
N LEU A 98 12.45 -29.05 67.53
CA LEU A 98 13.11 -28.69 66.28
C LEU A 98 12.57 -29.53 65.12
N ILE A 99 12.47 -30.85 65.28
CA ILE A 99 11.90 -31.76 64.27
C ILE A 99 10.44 -31.40 63.97
N LYS A 100 9.65 -31.04 64.99
CA LYS A 100 8.25 -30.59 64.80
C LYS A 100 8.20 -29.27 64.03
N PHE A 101 9.08 -28.32 64.33
CA PHE A 101 9.16 -27.04 63.61
C PHE A 101 9.61 -27.22 62.16
N GLU A 102 10.64 -28.02 61.91
CA GLU A 102 11.10 -28.34 60.56
C GLU A 102 9.98 -28.98 59.73
N ARG A 103 9.24 -29.92 60.31
CA ARG A 103 8.06 -30.53 59.68
C ARG A 103 6.99 -29.47 59.39
N PHE A 104 6.69 -28.60 60.35
CA PHE A 104 5.72 -27.52 60.18
C PHE A 104 6.12 -26.54 59.07
N PHE A 105 7.40 -26.13 59.02
CA PHE A 105 7.90 -25.26 57.95
C PHE A 105 7.75 -25.93 56.59
N LYS A 106 8.14 -27.21 56.48
CA LYS A 106 8.01 -27.96 55.23
C LYS A 106 6.55 -28.07 54.78
N GLU A 107 5.63 -28.43 55.69
CA GLU A 107 4.21 -28.51 55.37
C GLU A 107 3.59 -27.15 55.02
N ASN A 108 4.03 -26.08 55.67
CA ASN A 108 3.58 -24.72 55.38
C ASN A 108 4.07 -24.26 54.00
N ASP A 109 5.34 -24.52 53.68
CA ASP A 109 5.90 -24.24 52.36
C ASP A 109 5.21 -25.07 51.27
N ASP A 110 4.90 -26.34 51.52
CA ASP A 110 4.13 -27.17 50.59
C ASP A 110 2.71 -26.62 50.38
N LYS A 111 2.05 -26.15 51.44
CA LYS A 111 0.73 -25.48 51.35
C LYS A 111 0.83 -24.19 50.55
N ARG A 112 1.84 -23.36 50.82
CA ARG A 112 2.12 -22.10 50.09
C ARG A 112 2.38 -22.38 48.61
N LEU A 113 3.22 -23.35 48.29
CA LEU A 113 3.55 -23.73 46.93
C LEU A 113 2.32 -24.25 46.17
N ARG A 114 1.49 -25.10 46.81
CA ARG A 114 0.22 -25.56 46.22
C ARG A 114 -0.74 -24.40 45.95
N ALA A 115 -0.89 -23.47 46.90
CA ALA A 115 -1.73 -22.29 46.73
C ALA A 115 -1.25 -21.39 45.59
N LEU A 116 0.07 -21.16 45.50
CA LEU A 116 0.68 -20.38 44.40
C LEU A 116 0.50 -21.05 43.04
N LYS A 117 0.70 -22.37 42.95
CA LYS A 117 0.44 -23.14 41.72
C LYS A 117 -1.02 -23.03 41.30
N LYS A 118 -1.96 -23.22 42.24
CA LYS A 118 -3.40 -23.08 41.97
C LYS A 118 -3.75 -21.68 41.48
N LEU A 119 -3.25 -20.63 42.14
CA LEU A 119 -3.45 -19.25 41.74
C LEU A 119 -2.90 -18.97 40.33
N SER A 120 -1.72 -19.49 40.00
CA SER A 120 -1.13 -19.32 38.67
C SER A 120 -1.97 -20.00 37.58
N ALA A 121 -2.48 -21.22 37.85
CA ALA A 121 -3.33 -21.96 36.93
C ALA A 121 -4.68 -21.26 36.72
N GLU A 122 -5.30 -20.77 37.80
CA GLU A 122 -6.57 -20.04 37.75
C GLU A 122 -6.44 -18.71 37.00
N ARG A 123 -5.35 -17.96 37.24
CA ARG A 123 -5.03 -16.76 36.44
C ARG A 123 -4.81 -17.09 34.96
N GLY A 124 -4.17 -18.21 34.65
CA GLY A 124 -4.00 -18.69 33.28
C GLY A 124 -5.34 -18.95 32.61
N LEU A 125 -6.22 -19.69 33.28
CA LEU A 125 -7.56 -20.00 32.80
C LEU A 125 -8.42 -18.73 32.62
N GLN A 126 -8.36 -17.80 33.58
CA GLN A 126 -9.07 -16.53 33.50
C GLN A 126 -8.65 -15.72 32.27
N ARG A 127 -7.34 -15.64 31.97
CA ARG A 127 -6.86 -14.95 30.75
C ARG A 127 -7.34 -15.64 29.48
N GLN A 128 -7.36 -16.97 29.45
CA GLN A 128 -7.86 -17.71 28.29
C GLN A 128 -9.35 -17.43 28.06
N ARG A 129 -10.16 -17.50 29.12
CA ARG A 129 -11.60 -17.19 29.06
C ARG A 129 -11.85 -15.75 28.66
N GLN A 130 -11.07 -14.81 29.17
CA GLN A 130 -11.19 -13.40 28.79
C GLN A 130 -10.94 -13.18 27.29
N LYS A 131 -9.90 -13.81 26.72
CA LYS A 131 -9.65 -13.77 25.27
C LYS A 131 -10.79 -14.39 24.46
N GLU A 132 -11.36 -15.50 24.94
CA GLU A 132 -12.51 -16.16 24.31
C GLU A 132 -13.75 -15.25 24.32
N ILE A 133 -14.03 -14.60 25.45
CA ILE A 133 -15.13 -13.62 25.58
C ILE A 133 -14.93 -12.44 24.62
N GLU A 134 -13.73 -11.89 24.55
CA GLU A 134 -13.39 -10.80 23.62
C GLU A 134 -13.59 -11.21 22.15
N ALA A 135 -13.12 -12.39 21.78
CA ALA A 135 -13.30 -12.94 20.44
C ALA A 135 -14.78 -13.16 20.09
N LEU A 136 -15.55 -13.75 21.01
CA LEU A 136 -16.98 -13.97 20.85
C LEU A 136 -17.76 -12.66 20.75
N ASN A 137 -17.44 -11.66 21.59
CA ASN A 137 -18.07 -10.34 21.53
C ASN A 137 -17.77 -9.61 20.21
N ALA A 138 -16.53 -9.70 19.72
CA ALA A 138 -16.18 -9.14 18.42
C ALA A 138 -16.94 -9.83 17.26
N CYS A 139 -17.07 -11.16 17.32
CA CYS A 139 -17.87 -11.92 16.36
C CYS A 139 -19.35 -11.53 16.40
N ASN A 140 -19.93 -11.45 17.61
CA ASN A 140 -21.32 -11.07 17.81
C ASN A 140 -21.60 -9.65 17.28
N SER A 141 -20.71 -8.70 17.56
CA SER A 141 -20.81 -7.33 17.02
C SER A 141 -20.84 -7.31 15.48
N LYS A 142 -19.97 -8.09 14.81
CA LYS A 142 -19.98 -8.21 13.34
C LYS A 142 -21.28 -8.82 12.82
N LEU A 143 -21.79 -9.87 13.48
CA LEU A 143 -23.06 -10.50 13.12
C LEU A 143 -24.24 -9.55 13.31
N LEU A 144 -24.27 -8.78 14.40
CA LEU A 144 -25.30 -7.76 14.64
C LEU A 144 -25.26 -6.65 13.59
N GLN A 145 -24.07 -6.19 13.18
CA GLN A 145 -23.95 -5.23 12.08
C GLN A 145 -24.49 -5.80 10.77
N LYS A 146 -24.16 -7.06 10.44
CA LYS A 146 -24.69 -7.72 9.24
C LYS A 146 -26.21 -7.86 9.31
N ARG A 147 -26.75 -8.27 10.45
CA ARG A 147 -28.20 -8.36 10.69
C ARG A 147 -28.86 -7.00 10.47
N ASN A 148 -28.35 -5.95 11.08
CA ASN A 148 -28.94 -4.61 10.96
C ASN A 148 -28.92 -4.08 9.52
N LYS A 149 -27.86 -4.37 8.74
CA LYS A 149 -27.80 -4.05 7.29
C LYS A 149 -28.83 -4.83 6.48
N LEU A 150 -29.02 -6.11 6.80
CA LEU A 150 -30.05 -6.93 6.15
C LEU A 150 -31.45 -6.44 6.53
N ASP A 151 -31.69 -6.13 7.81
CA ASP A 151 -32.96 -5.60 8.30
C ASP A 151 -33.31 -4.26 7.62
N SER A 152 -32.33 -3.36 7.45
CA SER A 152 -32.56 -2.10 6.73
C SER A 152 -32.87 -2.34 5.25
N SER A 153 -32.18 -3.31 4.63
CA SER A 153 -32.41 -3.67 3.22
C SER A 153 -33.82 -4.28 3.04
N VAL A 154 -34.22 -5.18 3.94
CA VAL A 154 -35.56 -5.78 3.95
C VAL A 154 -36.64 -4.71 4.17
N LYS A 155 -36.42 -3.75 5.07
CA LYS A 155 -37.36 -2.62 5.26
C LYS A 155 -37.47 -1.72 4.03
N CYS A 156 -36.37 -1.50 3.31
CA CYS A 156 -36.40 -0.76 2.05
C CYS A 156 -37.15 -1.56 0.98
N LEU A 157 -36.87 -2.86 0.84
CA LEU A 157 -37.53 -3.72 -0.14
C LEU A 157 -39.01 -3.97 0.18
N SER A 158 -39.42 -3.93 1.45
CA SER A 158 -40.81 -4.14 1.84
C SER A 158 -41.74 -3.01 1.39
N THR A 159 -41.25 -1.78 1.24
CA THR A 159 -42.06 -0.69 0.69
C THR A 159 -42.38 -0.93 -0.79
N TYR A 160 -41.39 -1.37 -1.58
CA TYR A 160 -41.59 -1.76 -2.98
C TYR A 160 -42.48 -2.99 -3.11
N ARG A 161 -42.27 -4.00 -2.26
CA ARG A 161 -43.15 -5.17 -2.23
C ARG A 161 -44.60 -4.76 -1.96
N ARG A 162 -44.86 -3.93 -0.94
CA ARG A 162 -46.22 -3.45 -0.62
C ARG A 162 -46.83 -2.65 -1.78
N PHE A 163 -46.02 -1.86 -2.47
CA PHE A 163 -46.46 -1.14 -3.66
C PHE A 163 -46.86 -2.10 -4.79
N LEU A 164 -46.07 -3.14 -5.06
CA LEU A 164 -46.40 -4.16 -6.05
C LEU A 164 -47.63 -4.98 -5.65
N GLU A 165 -47.77 -5.32 -4.36
CA GLU A 165 -48.99 -5.97 -3.84
C GLU A 165 -50.23 -5.10 -4.07
N GLU A 166 -50.11 -3.78 -3.94
CA GLU A 166 -51.20 -2.84 -4.21
C GLU A 166 -51.53 -2.75 -5.71
N ILE A 167 -50.52 -2.76 -6.58
CA ILE A 167 -50.73 -2.82 -8.04
C ILE A 167 -51.48 -4.10 -8.41
N VAL A 168 -51.03 -5.25 -7.92
CA VAL A 168 -51.68 -6.55 -8.19
C VAL A 168 -53.15 -6.52 -7.77
N LYS A 169 -53.49 -5.89 -6.64
CA LYS A 169 -54.90 -5.76 -6.21
C LYS A 169 -55.74 -4.87 -7.13
N GLN A 170 -55.13 -3.86 -7.74
CA GLN A 170 -55.82 -2.89 -8.60
C GLN A 170 -55.88 -3.34 -10.07
N SER A 171 -54.92 -4.16 -10.51
CA SER A 171 -54.85 -4.66 -11.88
C SER A 171 -55.64 -5.94 -12.06
N GLU A 172 -56.45 -6.01 -13.13
CA GLU A 172 -57.13 -7.25 -13.53
C GLU A 172 -56.21 -8.21 -14.32
N ASP A 173 -55.09 -7.69 -14.85
CA ASP A 173 -54.19 -8.41 -15.74
C ASP A 173 -53.15 -9.28 -15.02
N PHE A 174 -52.92 -9.06 -13.73
CA PHE A 174 -51.86 -9.73 -12.96
C PHE A 174 -52.41 -10.26 -11.64
N ASN A 175 -52.13 -11.53 -11.35
CA ASN A 175 -52.55 -12.19 -10.11
C ASN A 175 -51.42 -12.25 -9.07
N GLU A 176 -50.17 -12.25 -9.53
CA GLU A 176 -48.99 -12.33 -8.66
C GLU A 176 -47.92 -11.29 -9.05
N ILE A 177 -47.14 -10.85 -8.06
CA ILE A 177 -46.02 -9.91 -8.27
C ILE A 177 -44.97 -10.52 -9.22
N THR A 178 -44.79 -11.84 -9.16
CA THR A 178 -43.89 -12.62 -10.02
C THR A 178 -44.24 -12.47 -11.50
N GLU A 179 -45.53 -12.37 -11.85
CA GLU A 179 -45.99 -12.15 -13.23
C GLU A 179 -45.61 -10.75 -13.72
N ILE A 180 -45.76 -9.73 -12.87
CA ILE A 180 -45.34 -8.36 -13.17
C ILE A 180 -43.84 -8.30 -13.43
N ILE A 181 -43.05 -8.93 -12.56
CA ILE A 181 -41.58 -8.99 -12.72
C ILE A 181 -41.21 -9.72 -14.01
N SER A 182 -41.82 -10.89 -14.27
CA SER A 182 -41.54 -11.68 -15.48
C SER A 182 -41.88 -10.90 -16.76
N ARG A 183 -42.99 -10.15 -16.76
CA ARG A 183 -43.36 -9.30 -17.89
C ARG A 183 -42.42 -8.11 -18.05
N TYR A 184 -42.02 -7.47 -16.94
CA TYR A 184 -41.00 -6.43 -16.97
C TYR A 184 -39.69 -6.96 -17.56
N ASP A 185 -39.21 -8.12 -17.11
CA ASP A 185 -37.99 -8.74 -17.61
C ASP A 185 -38.09 -9.02 -19.11
N ALA A 186 -39.20 -9.62 -19.57
CA ALA A 186 -39.43 -9.86 -20.99
C ALA A 186 -39.45 -8.55 -21.80
N LEU A 187 -40.09 -7.50 -21.30
CA LEU A 187 -40.11 -6.18 -21.95
C LEU A 187 -38.73 -5.54 -21.99
N MET A 188 -37.94 -5.66 -20.92
CA MET A 188 -36.59 -5.14 -20.86
C MET A 188 -35.64 -5.88 -21.79
N THR A 189 -35.74 -7.21 -21.87
CA THR A 189 -35.00 -8.01 -22.85
C THR A 189 -35.36 -7.59 -24.27
N ASN A 190 -36.66 -7.51 -24.60
CA ASN A 190 -37.08 -7.03 -25.92
C ASN A 190 -36.57 -5.61 -26.21
N LEU A 191 -36.66 -4.69 -25.26
CA LEU A 191 -36.18 -3.32 -25.43
C LEU A 191 -34.68 -3.28 -25.71
N ASN A 192 -33.89 -4.10 -25.02
CA ASN A 192 -32.45 -4.18 -25.25
C ASN A 192 -32.15 -4.77 -26.64
N ASP A 193 -32.82 -5.85 -27.03
CA ASP A 193 -32.68 -6.43 -28.36
C ASP A 193 -33.06 -5.43 -29.47
N LEU A 194 -34.13 -4.66 -29.28
CA LEU A 194 -34.51 -3.61 -30.23
C LEU A 194 -33.45 -2.51 -30.31
N LYS A 195 -32.90 -2.06 -29.17
CA LYS A 195 -31.83 -1.06 -29.15
C LYS A 195 -30.56 -1.56 -29.83
N GLU A 196 -30.19 -2.81 -29.63
CA GLU A 196 -29.03 -3.40 -30.28
C GLU A 196 -29.23 -3.47 -31.80
N ARG A 197 -30.41 -3.91 -32.26
CA ARG A 197 -30.75 -3.91 -33.69
C ARG A 197 -30.77 -2.51 -34.29
N ASP A 198 -31.36 -1.53 -33.59
CA ASP A 198 -31.40 -0.13 -34.05
C ASP A 198 -29.99 0.45 -34.16
N ASN A 199 -29.13 0.22 -33.15
CA ASN A 199 -27.73 0.62 -33.20
C ASN A 199 -26.98 -0.03 -34.36
N ALA A 200 -27.20 -1.32 -34.63
CA ALA A 200 -26.58 -2.01 -35.76
C ALA A 200 -27.04 -1.43 -37.11
N ILE A 201 -28.33 -1.14 -37.26
CA ILE A 201 -28.88 -0.50 -38.47
C ILE A 201 -28.29 0.90 -38.64
N ASN A 202 -28.22 1.69 -37.57
CA ASN A 202 -27.66 3.04 -37.60
C ASN A 202 -26.16 3.01 -37.98
N GLN A 203 -25.39 2.04 -37.48
CA GLN A 203 -24.00 1.84 -37.90
C GLN A 203 -23.89 1.53 -39.40
N ILE A 204 -24.72 0.62 -39.91
CA ILE A 204 -24.74 0.29 -41.35
C ILE A 204 -25.11 1.52 -42.19
N ALA A 205 -26.09 2.31 -41.76
CA ALA A 205 -26.49 3.53 -42.44
C ALA A 205 -25.36 4.56 -42.45
N GLU A 206 -24.68 4.75 -41.32
CA GLU A 206 -23.54 5.66 -41.21
C GLU A 206 -22.38 5.22 -42.13
N ASP A 207 -22.07 3.91 -42.15
CA ASP A 207 -21.05 3.36 -43.07
C ASP A 207 -21.43 3.58 -44.54
N MET A 208 -22.70 3.38 -44.90
CA MET A 208 -23.21 3.68 -46.25
C MET A 208 -23.10 5.17 -46.58
N HIS A 209 -23.42 6.06 -45.64
CA HIS A 209 -23.30 7.51 -45.80
C HIS A 209 -21.84 7.93 -46.03
N VAL A 210 -20.91 7.41 -45.21
CA VAL A 210 -19.47 7.65 -45.35
C VAL A 210 -18.96 7.16 -46.71
N ASN A 211 -19.34 5.95 -47.13
CA ASN A 211 -18.93 5.40 -48.42
C ASN A 211 -19.49 6.20 -49.60
N LEU A 212 -20.75 6.63 -49.53
CA LEU A 212 -21.36 7.48 -50.55
C LEU A 212 -20.66 8.84 -50.62
N HIS A 213 -20.29 9.43 -49.48
CA HIS A 213 -19.55 10.69 -49.45
C HIS A 213 -18.19 10.55 -50.15
N LYS A 214 -17.40 9.54 -49.77
CA LYS A 214 -16.12 9.23 -50.43
C LYS A 214 -16.27 9.03 -51.93
N TYR A 215 -17.27 8.27 -52.36
CA TYR A 215 -17.53 8.06 -53.79
C TYR A 215 -17.85 9.37 -54.51
N LYS A 216 -18.65 10.26 -53.90
CA LYS A 216 -18.96 11.58 -54.46
C LYS A 216 -17.71 12.47 -54.55
N GLU A 217 -16.83 12.46 -53.55
CA GLU A 217 -15.56 13.19 -53.59
C GLU A 217 -14.70 12.70 -54.75
N ILE A 218 -14.48 11.38 -54.87
CA ILE A 218 -13.71 10.80 -55.98
C ILE A 218 -14.31 11.19 -57.34
N LYS A 219 -15.63 11.13 -57.50
CA LYS A 219 -16.27 11.52 -58.76
C LYS A 219 -16.22 13.02 -59.04
N ASN A 220 -16.24 13.86 -58.01
CA ASN A 220 -16.02 15.29 -58.18
C ASN A 220 -14.58 15.58 -58.60
N ASP A 221 -13.60 14.90 -58.02
CA ASP A 221 -12.19 15.01 -58.40
C ASP A 221 -11.98 14.57 -59.85
N GLU A 222 -12.52 13.41 -60.25
CA GLU A 222 -12.50 12.95 -61.65
C GLU A 222 -13.15 13.97 -62.60
N LYS A 223 -14.26 14.59 -62.20
CA LYS A 223 -14.90 15.63 -62.99
C LYS A 223 -14.00 16.85 -63.13
N LEU A 224 -13.30 17.26 -62.07
CA LEU A 224 -12.36 18.39 -62.10
C LEU A 224 -11.17 18.07 -63.01
N THR A 225 -10.60 16.88 -62.93
CA THR A 225 -9.49 16.47 -63.82
C THR A 225 -9.92 16.49 -65.28
N LEU A 226 -11.07 15.89 -65.62
CA LEU A 226 -11.62 15.92 -66.98
C LEU A 226 -11.95 17.34 -67.46
N THR A 227 -12.42 18.21 -66.56
CA THR A 227 -12.70 19.62 -66.90
C THR A 227 -11.41 20.36 -67.23
N ASN A 228 -10.33 20.10 -66.48
CA ASN A 228 -9.02 20.68 -66.75
C ASN A 228 -8.45 20.18 -68.08
N GLU A 229 -8.49 18.87 -68.34
CA GLU A 229 -8.06 18.28 -69.62
C GLU A 229 -8.85 18.87 -70.81
N LEU A 230 -10.15 19.04 -70.65
CA LEU A 230 -11.00 19.64 -71.67
C LEU A 230 -10.64 21.11 -71.91
N ALA A 231 -10.32 21.87 -70.86
CA ALA A 231 -9.86 23.25 -70.97
C ALA A 231 -8.50 23.34 -71.70
N GLU A 232 -7.57 22.41 -71.41
CA GLU A 232 -6.29 22.31 -72.12
C GLU A 232 -6.51 22.00 -73.61
N LEU A 233 -7.33 21.00 -73.93
CA LEU A 233 -7.66 20.65 -75.31
C LEU A 233 -8.29 21.83 -76.06
N ARG A 234 -9.25 22.54 -75.45
CA ARG A 234 -9.84 23.75 -76.04
C ARG A 234 -8.80 24.82 -76.32
N ARG A 235 -7.91 25.08 -75.37
CA ARG A 235 -6.81 26.04 -75.55
C ARG A 235 -5.91 25.65 -76.72
N THR A 236 -5.53 24.37 -76.84
CA THR A 236 -4.70 23.91 -77.96
C THR A 236 -5.42 24.05 -79.30
N LEU A 237 -6.71 23.75 -79.36
CA LEU A 237 -7.52 23.89 -80.56
C LEU A 237 -7.67 25.36 -80.97
N GLU A 238 -7.92 26.27 -80.03
CA GLU A 238 -7.97 27.71 -80.29
C GLU A 238 -6.63 28.24 -80.83
N LEU A 239 -5.51 27.80 -80.25
CA LEU A 239 -4.17 28.15 -80.75
C LEU A 239 -3.95 27.67 -82.19
N GLN A 240 -4.30 26.42 -82.50
CA GLN A 240 -4.19 25.86 -83.85
C GLN A 240 -5.13 26.56 -84.85
N GLN A 241 -6.34 26.93 -84.43
CA GLN A 241 -7.27 27.67 -85.28
C GLN A 241 -6.76 29.07 -85.60
N VAL A 242 -6.18 29.77 -84.62
CA VAL A 242 -5.54 31.08 -84.83
C VAL A 242 -4.37 30.95 -85.79
N GLU A 243 -3.51 29.94 -85.62
CA GLU A 243 -2.38 29.68 -86.51
C GLU A 243 -2.85 29.37 -87.94
N SER A 244 -3.83 28.48 -88.10
CA SER A 244 -4.43 28.15 -89.39
C SER A 244 -4.99 29.40 -90.09
N ARG A 245 -5.69 30.26 -89.35
CA ARG A 245 -6.25 31.51 -89.89
C ARG A 245 -5.16 32.48 -90.33
N ASN A 246 -4.08 32.61 -89.56
CA ASN A 246 -2.93 33.43 -89.96
C ASN A 246 -2.27 32.89 -91.23
N ASN A 247 -2.11 31.57 -91.34
CA ASN A 247 -1.60 30.91 -92.53
C ASN A 247 -2.53 31.12 -93.73
N GLU A 248 -3.85 31.05 -93.55
CA GLU A 248 -4.83 31.34 -94.60
C GLU A 248 -4.72 32.78 -95.09
N VAL A 249 -4.64 33.77 -94.19
CA VAL A 249 -4.48 35.18 -94.55
C VAL A 249 -3.18 35.41 -95.35
N THR A 250 -2.07 34.80 -94.93
CA THR A 250 -0.80 34.92 -95.67
C THR A 250 -0.86 34.24 -97.04
N TRP A 251 -1.53 33.09 -97.14
CA TRP A 251 -1.80 32.42 -98.41
C TRP A 251 -2.71 33.24 -99.33
N GLU A 252 -3.76 33.86 -98.81
CA GLU A 252 -4.65 34.74 -99.58
C GLU A 252 -3.90 35.96 -100.11
N TYR A 253 -3.03 36.57 -99.29
CA TYR A 253 -2.19 37.67 -99.74
C TYR A 253 -1.27 37.24 -100.88
N ALA A 254 -0.57 36.10 -100.73
CA ALA A 254 0.28 35.55 -101.79
C ALA A 254 -0.50 35.22 -103.07
N ARG A 255 -1.70 34.65 -102.92
CA ARG A 255 -2.61 34.34 -104.04
C ARG A 255 -3.06 35.60 -104.76
N ASN A 256 -3.52 36.61 -104.02
CA ASN A 256 -3.97 37.89 -104.60
C ASN A 256 -2.82 38.60 -105.32
N ALA A 257 -1.61 38.58 -104.74
CA ALA A 257 -0.42 39.09 -105.40
C ALA A 257 -0.12 38.34 -106.71
N ALA A 258 -0.23 37.01 -106.72
CA ALA A 258 -0.07 36.21 -107.94
C ALA A 258 -1.14 36.52 -109.00
N VAL A 259 -2.42 36.63 -108.60
CA VAL A 259 -3.52 37.00 -109.50
C VAL A 259 -3.31 38.39 -110.09
N GLN A 260 -2.89 39.37 -109.28
CA GLN A 260 -2.57 40.71 -109.75
C GLN A 260 -1.43 40.66 -110.78
N ARG A 261 -0.36 39.88 -110.52
CA ARG A 261 0.73 39.69 -111.49
C ARG A 261 0.25 39.05 -112.79
N ILE A 262 -0.63 38.05 -112.71
CA ILE A 262 -1.23 37.42 -113.89
C ILE A 262 -2.09 38.44 -114.67
N ALA A 263 -2.85 39.29 -113.97
CA ALA A 263 -3.66 40.34 -114.59
C ALA A 263 -2.80 41.43 -115.26
N GLU A 264 -1.70 41.86 -114.62
CA GLU A 264 -0.72 42.77 -115.23
C GLU A 264 -0.12 42.18 -116.50
N LEU A 265 0.28 40.90 -116.46
CA LEU A 265 0.82 40.18 -117.62
C LEU A 265 -0.22 40.02 -118.74
N SER A 266 -1.48 39.72 -118.41
CA SER A 266 -2.54 39.57 -119.41
C SER A 266 -2.93 40.92 -120.03
N ALA A 267 -2.95 42.00 -119.25
CA ALA A 267 -3.17 43.36 -119.73
C ALA A 267 -2.03 43.81 -120.66
N ALA A 268 -0.77 43.57 -120.28
CA ALA A 268 0.39 43.85 -121.13
C ALA A 268 0.32 43.05 -122.44
N LYS A 269 -0.01 41.76 -122.37
CA LYS A 269 -0.21 40.91 -123.56
C LYS A 269 -1.33 41.42 -124.47
N SER A 270 -2.47 41.83 -123.91
CA SER A 270 -3.58 42.40 -124.68
C SER A 270 -3.23 43.73 -125.33
N ALA A 271 -2.51 44.62 -124.62
CA ALA A 271 -2.02 45.87 -125.18
C ALA A 271 -1.05 45.65 -126.35
N ILE A 272 -0.12 44.68 -126.21
CA ILE A 272 0.77 44.27 -127.30
C ILE A 272 -0.05 43.76 -128.48
N HIS A 273 -1.03 42.87 -128.25
CA HIS A 273 -1.87 42.35 -129.32
C HIS A 273 -2.67 43.45 -130.02
N ASN A 274 -3.24 44.41 -129.28
CA ASN A 274 -3.95 45.55 -129.84
C ASN A 274 -3.03 46.43 -130.68
N MET A 275 -1.82 46.75 -130.20
CA MET A 275 -0.84 47.50 -130.98
C MET A 275 -0.44 46.75 -132.24
N TYR A 276 -0.24 45.44 -132.16
CA TYR A 276 0.05 44.59 -133.32
C TYR A 276 -1.07 44.67 -134.37
N CYS A 277 -2.33 44.53 -133.94
CA CYS A 277 -3.48 44.68 -134.82
C CYS A 277 -3.51 46.06 -135.50
N ILE A 278 -3.18 47.15 -134.79
CA ILE A 278 -3.08 48.49 -135.39
C ILE A 278 -1.95 48.53 -136.42
N THR A 279 -0.75 48.05 -136.10
CA THR A 279 0.37 48.02 -137.07
C THR A 279 0.01 47.22 -138.32
N ARG A 280 -0.74 46.12 -138.16
CA ARG A 280 -1.27 45.31 -139.25
C ARG A 280 -2.33 45.99 -140.11
N LEU A 281 -3.07 46.97 -139.60
CA LEU A 281 -3.98 47.77 -140.43
C LEU A 281 -3.23 48.63 -141.46
N TYR A 282 -2.01 49.07 -141.13
CA TYR A 282 -1.18 49.89 -142.00
C TYR A 282 -0.23 49.06 -142.88
N GLU A 283 0.23 47.91 -142.41
CA GLU A 283 1.00 46.93 -143.21
C GLU A 283 0.09 45.88 -143.87
N LYS A 284 -0.30 46.13 -145.12
CA LYS A 284 -1.24 45.25 -145.88
C LYS A 284 -0.70 43.86 -146.26
N TYR A 285 0.57 43.52 -146.01
CA TYR A 285 1.17 42.24 -146.42
C TYR A 285 2.15 41.66 -145.36
N GLY A 286 2.05 40.35 -145.07
CA GLY A 286 2.95 39.58 -144.19
C GLY A 286 2.24 38.48 -143.36
N GLU A 287 2.96 37.46 -142.89
CA GLU A 287 2.38 36.35 -142.10
C GLU A 287 1.79 36.82 -140.76
N MET A 288 0.57 36.40 -140.44
CA MET A 288 -0.06 36.75 -139.18
C MET A 288 0.56 36.00 -138.01
N ALA A 289 1.07 36.74 -137.03
CA ALA A 289 1.52 36.17 -135.78
C ALA A 289 0.31 35.61 -135.01
N LYS A 290 0.48 34.45 -134.37
CA LYS A 290 -0.60 33.82 -133.61
C LYS A 290 -1.02 34.70 -132.42
N PRO A 291 -2.29 34.64 -131.97
CA PRO A 291 -2.78 35.45 -130.86
C PRO A 291 -1.96 35.33 -129.57
N ASP A 292 -1.39 34.15 -129.30
CA ASP A 292 -0.61 33.87 -128.10
C ASP A 292 0.90 34.11 -128.22
N ASP A 293 1.43 34.39 -129.41
CA ASP A 293 2.87 34.59 -129.64
C ASP A 293 3.26 36.07 -129.52
N VAL A 294 3.45 36.50 -128.27
CA VAL A 294 3.75 37.90 -127.90
C VAL A 294 5.08 38.37 -128.50
N SER A 295 6.08 37.51 -128.57
CA SER A 295 7.42 37.85 -129.08
C SER A 295 7.38 38.20 -130.57
N SER A 296 6.69 37.40 -131.37
CA SER A 296 6.50 37.69 -132.79
C SER A 296 5.67 38.96 -133.02
N GLN A 297 4.62 39.19 -132.22
CA GLN A 297 3.82 40.42 -132.30
C GLN A 297 4.65 41.68 -131.99
N LEU A 298 5.46 41.66 -130.92
CA LEU A 298 6.36 42.76 -130.56
C LEU A 298 7.40 43.04 -131.64
N ASN A 299 7.97 42.01 -132.28
CA ASN A 299 8.95 42.20 -133.34
C ASN A 299 8.37 42.95 -134.55
N VAL A 300 7.13 42.64 -134.93
CA VAL A 300 6.44 43.35 -136.03
C VAL A 300 6.11 44.79 -135.63
N ILE A 301 5.59 45.02 -134.41
CA ILE A 301 5.36 46.38 -133.91
C ILE A 301 6.67 47.18 -133.91
N CYS A 302 7.77 46.57 -133.48
CA CYS A 302 9.09 47.20 -133.42
C CYS A 302 9.61 47.56 -134.82
N ALA A 303 9.50 46.65 -135.79
CA ALA A 303 9.85 46.91 -137.18
C ALA A 303 9.04 48.09 -137.75
N PHE A 304 7.71 48.09 -137.53
CA PHE A 304 6.83 49.17 -137.97
C PHE A 304 7.17 50.52 -137.32
N ILE A 305 7.45 50.55 -136.00
CA ILE A 305 7.86 51.78 -135.31
C ILE A 305 9.22 52.27 -135.84
N LEU A 306 10.19 51.37 -136.08
CA LEU A 306 11.49 51.72 -136.64
C LEU A 306 11.35 52.28 -138.06
N ASP A 307 10.45 51.74 -138.87
CA ASP A 307 10.15 52.24 -140.20
C ASP A 307 9.43 53.59 -140.15
N LEU A 308 8.46 53.79 -139.25
CA LEU A 308 7.86 55.11 -139.01
C LEU A 308 8.90 56.14 -138.55
N VAL A 309 9.82 55.76 -137.65
CA VAL A 309 10.89 56.65 -137.19
C VAL A 309 11.85 56.99 -138.34
N LYS A 310 12.16 56.04 -139.23
CA LYS A 310 12.91 56.32 -140.46
C LYS A 310 12.15 57.27 -141.37
N LEU A 311 10.86 57.01 -141.64
CA LEU A 311 10.01 57.86 -142.47
C LEU A 311 9.90 59.29 -141.92
N VAL A 312 9.76 59.46 -140.61
CA VAL A 312 9.74 60.78 -139.95
C VAL A 312 11.12 61.45 -140.00
N LYS A 313 12.22 60.68 -139.86
CA LYS A 313 13.58 61.20 -140.04
C LYS A 313 13.88 61.59 -141.49
N ASP A 314 13.27 60.93 -142.47
CA ASP A 314 13.40 61.24 -143.90
C ASP A 314 12.45 62.38 -144.34
N LEU A 315 11.48 62.75 -143.49
CA LEU A 315 10.56 63.89 -143.63
C LEU A 315 10.97 65.13 -142.81
N SER A 316 12.07 65.04 -142.04
CA SER A 316 12.72 66.14 -141.30
C SER A 316 14.03 66.54 -141.98
#